data_AF-S9VVR8-F1
#
_entry.id   AF-S9VVR8-F1
#
_cell.length_a   1.000
_cell.length_b   1.000
_cell.length_c   1.000
_cell.angle_alpha   90.00
_cell.angle_beta   90.00
_cell.angle_gamma   90.00
#
_symmetry.space_group_name_H-M   'P 1'
#
loop_
_entity.id
_entity.type
_entity.pdbx_description
1 polymer ?
#
loop_
_entity_poly.entity_id
_entity_poly.type
_entity_poly.pdbx_seq_one_letter_code
_entity_poly.pdbx_strand_id
1 'polypeptide(L)'
;MTTEASENHLSFILSDAAFPLSSFSYSFGLESYLSHQPQRTTSAFFDFLPLSLNSLLYTNMPTVKETWENPEDYRNKETFFESTQTCTIGQKVSTMQGKALLGVWTKSFSAYVASNKEAKLLTDYDYLVRHGKALGHFPVVWGMLCRTLGISLERTCYLYLLNHAKSICSAAVRLDVLSSFQYVSTLVHPQTETLLQESLNIQPNLGIH
;
A
#
# COMPACT_ATOMS: atom_id res chain seq x y z
N MET A 1 -14.61 -14.77 11.25
CA MET A 1 -13.67 -13.73 11.69
C MET A 1 -12.33 -14.40 11.95
N THR A 2 -11.25 -13.86 11.41
CA THR A 2 -9.88 -14.35 11.63
C THR A 2 -9.52 -14.18 13.10
N THR A 3 -8.80 -15.14 13.69
CA THR A 3 -8.33 -15.01 15.07
C THR A 3 -7.25 -13.94 15.15
N GLU A 4 -7.09 -13.28 16.29
CA GLU A 4 -6.03 -12.27 16.50
C GLU A 4 -4.63 -12.84 16.19
N ALA A 5 -4.36 -14.07 16.63
CA ALA A 5 -3.10 -14.76 16.33
C ALA A 5 -2.87 -14.94 14.82
N SER A 6 -3.93 -15.26 14.06
CA SER A 6 -3.84 -15.41 12.61
C SER A 6 -3.72 -14.06 11.90
N GLU A 7 -4.38 -13.00 12.39
CA GLU A 7 -4.23 -11.64 11.86
C GLU A 7 -2.79 -11.15 12.06
N ASN A 8 -2.20 -11.39 13.24
CA ASN A 8 -0.81 -11.05 13.53
C ASN A 8 0.16 -11.78 12.60
N HIS A 9 -0.02 -13.10 12.42
CA HIS A 9 0.81 -13.88 11.52
C HIS A 9 0.78 -13.36 10.08
N LEU A 10 -0.42 -13.07 9.56
CA LEU A 10 -0.58 -12.51 8.22
C LEU A 10 -0.01 -11.09 8.09
N SER A 11 -0.13 -10.28 9.14
CA SER A 11 0.45 -8.92 9.17
C SER A 11 1.97 -8.95 9.07
N PHE A 12 2.64 -9.94 9.68
CA PHE A 12 4.07 -10.14 9.52
C PHE A 12 4.44 -10.52 8.09
N ILE A 13 3.70 -11.44 7.47
CA ILE A 13 3.93 -11.83 6.07
C ILE A 13 3.75 -10.63 5.12
N LEU A 14 2.68 -9.87 5.28
CA LEU A 14 2.36 -8.73 4.41
C LEU A 14 3.29 -7.53 4.60
N SER A 15 4.04 -7.47 5.71
CA SER A 15 5.05 -6.43 5.95
C SER A 15 6.48 -6.88 5.68
N ASP A 16 6.67 -8.11 5.22
CA ASP A 16 7.98 -8.67 4.93
C ASP A 16 8.67 -7.91 3.77
N ALA A 17 9.98 -7.65 3.91
CA ALA A 17 10.74 -6.95 2.89
C ALA A 17 10.96 -7.77 1.61
N ALA A 18 10.92 -9.10 1.72
CA ALA A 18 10.98 -10.04 0.61
C ALA A 18 9.59 -10.32 0.00
N PHE A 19 8.52 -9.71 0.50
CA PHE A 19 7.19 -9.86 -0.08
C PHE A 19 7.19 -9.37 -1.54
N PRO A 20 6.69 -10.16 -2.51
CA PRO A 20 7.01 -10.01 -3.92
C PRO A 20 6.16 -8.93 -4.63
N LEU A 21 6.18 -7.70 -4.11
CA LEU A 21 5.54 -6.52 -4.70
C LEU A 21 6.51 -5.61 -5.47
N SER A 22 7.82 -5.88 -5.38
CA SER A 22 8.89 -4.99 -5.88
C SER A 22 8.82 -3.55 -5.33
N SER A 23 8.06 -3.28 -4.26
CA SER A 23 7.84 -1.94 -3.70
C SER A 23 9.15 -1.26 -3.25
N PHE A 24 10.09 -2.03 -2.72
CA PHE A 24 11.42 -1.57 -2.29
C PHE A 24 12.32 -1.05 -3.43
N SER A 25 11.94 -1.31 -4.69
CA SER A 25 12.67 -0.80 -5.85
C SER A 25 12.34 0.66 -6.19
N TYR A 26 11.21 1.19 -5.71
CA TYR A 26 10.76 2.55 -6.05
C TYR A 26 11.12 3.56 -4.96
N SER A 27 11.52 4.76 -5.38
CA SER A 27 11.86 5.87 -4.48
C SER A 27 10.71 6.83 -4.21
N PHE A 28 9.55 6.66 -4.87
CA PHE A 28 8.33 7.46 -4.66
C PHE A 28 8.57 8.98 -4.69
N GLY A 29 9.47 9.44 -5.57
CA GLY A 29 9.81 10.86 -5.72
C GLY A 29 10.96 11.35 -4.85
N LEU A 30 11.47 10.54 -3.90
CA LEU A 30 12.60 10.91 -3.03
C LEU A 30 13.85 11.29 -3.84
N GLU A 31 14.18 10.55 -4.90
CA GLU A 31 15.33 10.85 -5.76
C GLU A 31 15.24 12.25 -6.39
N SER A 32 14.06 12.59 -6.90
CA SER A 32 13.80 13.90 -7.49
C SER A 32 13.87 14.97 -6.41
N TYR A 33 13.20 14.76 -5.27
CA TYR A 33 13.22 15.70 -4.14
C TYR A 33 14.65 16.01 -3.69
N LEU A 34 15.46 14.98 -3.43
CA LEU A 34 16.85 15.11 -2.99
C LEU A 34 17.75 15.79 -4.04
N SER A 35 17.47 15.58 -5.33
CA SER A 35 18.23 16.22 -6.42
C SER A 35 17.97 17.72 -6.52
N HIS A 36 16.86 18.21 -5.96
CA HIS A 36 16.53 19.64 -5.91
C HIS A 36 16.86 20.28 -4.56
N GLN A 37 17.42 19.53 -3.61
CA GLN A 37 17.91 20.09 -2.36
C GLN A 37 19.30 20.70 -2.55
N PRO A 38 19.64 21.79 -1.82
CA PRO A 38 20.99 22.34 -1.84
C PRO A 38 22.06 21.32 -1.45
N GLN A 39 21.72 20.39 -0.56
CA GLN A 39 22.55 19.27 -0.13
C GLN A 39 21.70 18.03 0.12
N ARG A 40 22.21 16.86 -0.28
CA ARG A 40 21.57 15.56 0.01
C ARG A 40 21.93 15.15 1.43
N THR A 41 21.04 15.46 2.38
CA THR A 41 21.29 15.23 3.81
C THR A 41 20.22 14.36 4.43
N THR A 42 20.57 13.70 5.54
CA THR A 42 19.60 12.99 6.38
C THR A 42 18.44 13.90 6.84
N SER A 43 18.71 15.19 7.09
CA SER A 43 17.66 16.17 7.43
C SER A 43 16.62 16.29 6.32
N ALA A 44 17.08 16.43 5.06
CA ALA A 44 16.17 16.52 3.92
C ALA A 44 15.29 15.27 3.76
N PHE A 45 15.81 14.08 4.10
CA PHE A 45 14.98 12.88 4.15
C PHE A 45 13.87 12.99 5.21
N PHE A 46 14.20 13.48 6.41
CA PHE A 46 13.21 13.63 7.49
C PHE A 46 12.19 14.73 7.20
N ASP A 47 12.53 15.74 6.39
CA ASP A 47 11.56 16.72 5.87
C ASP A 47 10.61 16.07 4.82
N PHE A 48 11.13 15.14 4.01
CA PHE A 48 10.36 14.48 2.96
C PHE A 48 9.41 13.39 3.47
N LEU A 49 9.83 12.59 4.45
CA LEU A 49 9.07 11.41 4.89
C LEU A 49 7.62 11.74 5.32
N PRO A 50 7.36 12.73 6.19
CA PRO A 50 6.00 13.12 6.55
C PRO A 50 5.16 13.59 5.37
N LEU A 51 5.76 14.32 4.42
CA LEU A 51 5.08 14.80 3.21
C LEU A 51 4.65 13.62 2.32
N SER A 52 5.54 12.64 2.17
CA SER A 52 5.26 11.44 1.36
C SER A 52 4.20 10.54 2.00
N LEU A 53 4.24 10.36 3.33
CA LEU A 53 3.22 9.62 4.06
C LEU A 53 1.87 10.32 3.99
N ASN A 54 1.82 11.64 4.22
CA ASN A 54 0.59 12.44 4.10
C ASN A 54 0.02 12.39 2.68
N SER A 55 0.86 12.51 1.66
CA SER A 55 0.41 12.41 0.27
C SER A 55 -0.28 11.07 0.01
N LEU A 56 0.34 9.95 0.40
CA LEU A 56 -0.25 8.62 0.23
C LEU A 56 -1.52 8.44 1.06
N LEU A 57 -1.50 8.95 2.29
CA LEU A 57 -2.62 8.93 3.22
C LEU A 57 -3.87 9.58 2.57
N TYR A 58 -3.77 10.76 1.97
CA TYR A 58 -4.94 11.42 1.37
C TYR A 58 -5.29 10.95 -0.05
N THR A 59 -4.34 10.42 -0.81
CA THR A 59 -4.58 10.05 -2.22
C THR A 59 -4.93 8.58 -2.44
N ASN A 60 -4.46 7.68 -1.57
CA ASN A 60 -4.62 6.23 -1.75
C ASN A 60 -5.46 5.59 -0.63
N MET A 61 -5.35 6.08 0.62
CA MET A 61 -6.04 5.47 1.75
C MET A 61 -7.58 5.45 1.62
N PRO A 62 -8.25 6.50 1.11
CA PRO A 62 -9.71 6.43 0.91
C PRO A 62 -10.12 5.23 0.06
N THR A 63 -9.41 4.96 -1.04
CA THR A 63 -9.66 3.80 -1.90
C THR A 63 -9.35 2.49 -1.19
N VAL A 64 -8.28 2.40 -0.39
CA VAL A 64 -7.98 1.21 0.43
C VAL A 64 -9.13 0.90 1.38
N LYS A 65 -9.61 1.91 2.12
CA LYS A 65 -10.71 1.74 3.09
C LYS A 65 -11.99 1.31 2.41
N GLU A 66 -12.37 2.03 1.37
CA GLU A 66 -13.60 1.78 0.62
C GLU A 66 -13.64 0.40 -0.02
N THR A 67 -12.51 -0.04 -0.61
CA THR A 67 -12.43 -1.38 -1.22
C THR A 67 -12.32 -2.50 -0.19
N TRP A 68 -11.89 -2.20 1.05
CA TRP A 68 -11.97 -3.14 2.16
C TRP A 68 -13.41 -3.26 2.70
N GLU A 69 -14.12 -2.14 2.85
CA GLU A 69 -15.48 -2.08 3.39
C GLU A 69 -16.52 -2.64 2.43
N ASN A 70 -16.48 -2.20 1.16
CA ASN A 70 -17.46 -2.51 0.13
C ASN A 70 -16.76 -3.03 -1.15
N PRO A 71 -16.13 -4.23 -1.10
CA PRO A 71 -15.31 -4.74 -2.19
C PRO A 71 -16.10 -5.02 -3.47
N GLU A 72 -17.42 -5.25 -3.40
CA GLU A 72 -18.24 -5.55 -4.59
C GLU A 72 -18.32 -4.39 -5.59
N ASP A 73 -18.13 -3.17 -5.10
CA ASP A 73 -18.15 -1.95 -5.88
C ASP A 73 -16.71 -1.49 -6.26
N TYR A 74 -15.80 -2.44 -6.45
CA TYR A 74 -14.43 -2.17 -6.88
C TYR A 74 -14.35 -1.37 -8.20
N ARG A 75 -15.34 -1.51 -9.09
CA ARG A 75 -15.32 -0.85 -10.41
C ARG A 75 -15.39 0.68 -10.29
N ASN A 76 -16.32 1.18 -9.49
CA ASN A 76 -16.46 2.62 -9.29
C ASN A 76 -15.27 3.17 -8.51
N LYS A 77 -14.81 2.42 -7.49
CA LYS A 77 -13.64 2.79 -6.68
C LYS A 77 -12.34 2.82 -7.50
N GLU A 78 -12.15 1.86 -8.40
CA GLU A 78 -11.02 1.82 -9.33
C GLU A 78 -11.09 2.98 -10.33
N THR A 79 -12.26 3.21 -10.93
CA THR A 79 -12.46 4.31 -11.89
C THR A 79 -12.20 5.67 -11.24
N PHE A 80 -12.71 5.87 -10.02
CA PHE A 80 -12.44 7.08 -9.25
C PHE A 80 -10.95 7.22 -8.99
N PHE A 81 -10.29 6.19 -8.43
CA PHE A 81 -8.87 6.25 -8.11
C PHE A 81 -8.04 6.57 -9.36
N GLU A 82 -8.31 5.90 -10.47
CA GLU A 82 -7.67 6.17 -11.76
C GLU A 82 -7.85 7.62 -12.20
N SER A 83 -9.05 8.20 -12.05
CA SER A 83 -9.31 9.60 -12.40
C SER A 83 -8.53 10.61 -11.56
N THR A 84 -8.07 10.22 -10.36
CA THR A 84 -7.24 11.06 -9.49
C THR A 84 -5.75 10.99 -9.82
N GLN A 85 -5.32 10.01 -10.62
CA GLN A 85 -3.91 9.82 -10.96
C GLN A 85 -3.49 10.81 -12.05
N THR A 86 -2.69 11.81 -11.68
CA THR A 86 -2.13 12.79 -12.63
C THR A 86 -0.76 12.37 -13.20
N CYS A 87 -0.07 11.43 -12.53
CA CYS A 87 1.26 10.98 -12.89
C CYS A 87 1.20 9.59 -13.56
N THR A 88 1.52 9.52 -14.86
CA THR A 88 1.53 8.27 -15.64
C THR A 88 2.52 7.24 -15.10
N ILE A 89 3.64 7.69 -14.52
CA ILE A 89 4.60 6.78 -13.87
C ILE A 89 3.99 6.21 -12.58
N GLY A 90 3.37 7.05 -11.74
CA GLY A 90 2.70 6.62 -10.51
C GLY A 90 1.56 5.63 -10.80
N GLN A 91 0.76 5.91 -11.82
CA GLN A 91 -0.30 5.03 -12.32
C GLN A 91 0.26 3.66 -12.76
N LYS A 92 1.35 3.66 -13.53
CA LYS A 92 2.02 2.42 -13.97
C LYS A 92 2.56 1.62 -12.79
N VAL A 93 3.21 2.27 -11.82
CA VAL A 93 3.71 1.62 -10.60
C VAL A 93 2.55 1.02 -9.80
N SER A 94 1.45 1.76 -9.63
CA SER A 94 0.26 1.30 -8.92
C SER A 94 -0.35 0.05 -9.57
N THR A 95 -0.53 0.02 -10.89
CA THR A 95 -1.05 -1.17 -11.58
C THR A 95 -0.05 -2.34 -11.59
N MET A 96 1.25 -2.07 -11.68
CA MET A 96 2.28 -3.12 -11.57
C MET A 96 2.28 -3.78 -10.19
N GLN A 97 2.20 -3.00 -9.12
CA GLN A 97 2.15 -3.52 -7.74
C GLN A 97 0.85 -4.29 -7.47
N GLY A 98 -0.30 -3.77 -7.92
CA GLY A 98 -1.56 -4.48 -7.75
C GLY A 98 -1.61 -5.79 -8.53
N LYS A 99 -1.10 -5.83 -9.77
CA LYS A 99 -0.95 -7.07 -10.54
C LYS A 99 0.00 -8.07 -9.88
N ALA A 100 1.11 -7.60 -9.31
CA ALA A 100 2.01 -8.45 -8.55
C ALA A 100 1.29 -9.07 -7.35
N LEU A 101 0.52 -8.29 -6.60
CA LEU A 101 -0.27 -8.75 -5.45
C LEU A 101 -1.34 -9.76 -5.83
N LEU A 102 -2.07 -9.54 -6.93
CA LEU A 102 -2.99 -10.54 -7.49
C LEU A 102 -2.25 -11.83 -7.89
N GLY A 103 -1.03 -11.71 -8.40
CA GLY A 103 -0.15 -12.85 -8.63
C GLY A 103 0.13 -13.66 -7.36
N VAL A 104 0.38 -12.99 -6.22
CA VAL A 104 0.56 -13.63 -4.90
C VAL A 104 -0.74 -14.28 -4.42
N TRP A 105 -1.88 -13.61 -4.61
CA TRP A 105 -3.18 -14.19 -4.32
C TRP A 105 -3.35 -15.53 -5.02
N THR A 106 -3.23 -15.54 -6.35
CA THR A 106 -3.53 -16.73 -7.18
C THR A 106 -2.49 -17.84 -7.02
N LYS A 107 -1.22 -17.51 -6.73
CA LYS A 107 -0.14 -18.51 -6.63
C LYS A 107 0.13 -19.00 -5.21
N SER A 108 -0.34 -18.27 -4.20
CA SER A 108 0.00 -18.57 -2.79
C SER A 108 -1.24 -18.55 -1.90
N PHE A 109 -1.88 -17.40 -1.68
CA PHE A 109 -2.93 -17.30 -0.66
C PHE A 109 -4.19 -18.12 -0.98
N SER A 110 -4.64 -18.11 -2.24
CA SER A 110 -5.92 -18.72 -2.63
C SER A 110 -6.00 -20.22 -2.37
N ALA A 111 -4.85 -20.91 -2.29
CA ALA A 111 -4.78 -22.33 -1.97
C ALA A 111 -5.12 -22.66 -0.50
N TYR A 112 -4.94 -21.69 0.40
CA TYR A 112 -5.08 -21.87 1.85
C TYR A 112 -6.23 -21.06 2.46
N VAL A 113 -6.87 -20.20 1.67
CA VAL A 113 -8.04 -19.43 2.09
C VAL A 113 -9.31 -20.18 1.72
N ALA A 114 -10.20 -20.37 2.70
CA ALA A 114 -11.49 -21.00 2.47
C ALA A 114 -12.32 -20.21 1.44
N SER A 115 -12.97 -20.93 0.52
CA SER A 115 -13.82 -20.29 -0.49
C SER A 115 -15.01 -19.58 0.17
N ASN A 116 -15.06 -18.26 0.04
CA ASN A 116 -16.13 -17.40 0.51
C ASN A 116 -16.47 -16.34 -0.58
N LYS A 117 -17.38 -15.41 -0.28
CA LYS A 117 -17.82 -14.37 -1.23
C LYS A 117 -16.63 -13.50 -1.64
N GLU A 118 -15.82 -13.06 -0.68
CA GLU A 118 -14.68 -12.17 -0.85
C GLU A 118 -13.57 -12.81 -1.70
N ALA A 119 -13.22 -14.07 -1.42
CA ALA A 119 -12.23 -14.84 -2.17
C ALA A 119 -12.65 -15.08 -3.63
N LYS A 120 -13.94 -15.36 -3.86
CA LYS A 120 -14.49 -15.48 -5.23
C LYS A 120 -14.41 -14.15 -5.96
N LEU A 121 -14.85 -13.07 -5.31
CA LEU A 121 -14.81 -11.71 -5.87
C LEU A 121 -13.39 -11.26 -6.24
N LEU A 122 -12.41 -11.50 -5.37
CA LEU A 122 -11.00 -11.19 -5.66
C LEU A 122 -10.43 -12.04 -6.81
N THR A 123 -10.84 -13.30 -6.91
CA THR A 123 -10.46 -14.20 -8.01
C THR A 123 -11.08 -13.77 -9.34
N ASP A 124 -12.35 -13.36 -9.34
CA ASP A 124 -13.02 -12.80 -10.51
C ASP A 124 -12.36 -11.48 -10.95
N TYR A 125 -11.95 -10.65 -9.98
CA TYR A 125 -11.21 -9.43 -10.24
C TYR A 125 -9.81 -9.71 -10.83
N ASP A 126 -9.04 -10.68 -10.31
CA ASP A 126 -7.78 -11.14 -10.91
C ASP A 126 -7.98 -11.55 -12.37
N TYR A 127 -9.04 -12.32 -12.64
CA TYR A 127 -9.39 -12.71 -14.01
C TYR A 127 -9.63 -11.49 -14.91
N LEU A 128 -10.40 -10.51 -14.46
CA LEU A 128 -10.66 -9.29 -15.25
C LEU A 128 -9.39 -8.49 -15.52
N VAL A 129 -8.51 -8.32 -14.51
CA VAL A 129 -7.24 -7.61 -14.66
C VAL A 129 -6.33 -8.29 -15.67
N ARG A 130 -6.22 -9.62 -15.64
CA ARG A 130 -5.42 -10.40 -16.61
C ARG A 130 -5.92 -10.28 -18.05
N HIS A 131 -7.21 -10.06 -18.23
CA HIS A 131 -7.84 -9.91 -19.55
C HIS A 131 -8.02 -8.44 -19.95
N GLY A 132 -7.41 -7.49 -19.22
CA GLY A 132 -7.48 -6.06 -19.55
C GLY A 132 -8.87 -5.44 -19.39
N LYS A 133 -9.75 -6.05 -18.58
CA LYS A 133 -11.11 -5.57 -18.29
C LYS A 133 -11.22 -4.79 -16.96
N ALA A 134 -10.10 -4.71 -16.23
CA ALA A 134 -9.89 -3.92 -15.03
C ALA A 134 -8.40 -3.53 -14.96
N LEU A 135 -8.06 -2.49 -14.21
CA LEU A 135 -6.70 -1.94 -14.21
C LEU A 135 -5.77 -2.66 -13.22
N GLY A 136 -6.31 -3.06 -12.06
CA GLY A 136 -5.59 -3.74 -11.00
C GLY A 136 -4.75 -2.78 -10.17
N HIS A 137 -5.29 -1.61 -9.78
CA HIS A 137 -4.57 -0.64 -8.96
C HIS A 137 -4.25 -1.17 -7.56
N PHE A 138 -3.05 -0.86 -7.06
CA PHE A 138 -2.56 -1.37 -5.78
C PHE A 138 -3.48 -1.05 -4.57
N PRO A 139 -3.99 0.18 -4.37
CA PRO A 139 -4.95 0.46 -3.29
C PRO A 139 -6.19 -0.44 -3.31
N VAL A 140 -6.74 -0.69 -4.49
CA VAL A 140 -7.94 -1.51 -4.69
C VAL A 140 -7.64 -2.96 -4.34
N VAL A 141 -6.56 -3.51 -4.91
CA VAL A 141 -6.16 -4.90 -4.66
C VAL A 141 -5.82 -5.10 -3.19
N TRP A 142 -5.12 -4.15 -2.57
CA TRP A 142 -4.74 -4.24 -1.16
C TRP A 142 -5.96 -4.30 -0.22
N GLY A 143 -6.93 -3.39 -0.39
CA GLY A 143 -8.15 -3.39 0.41
C GLY A 143 -8.93 -4.69 0.27
N MET A 144 -9.17 -5.14 -0.97
CA MET A 144 -9.88 -6.40 -1.25
C MET A 144 -9.13 -7.63 -0.71
N LEU A 145 -7.81 -7.70 -0.86
CA LEU A 145 -7.00 -8.82 -0.36
C LEU A 145 -7.04 -8.88 1.16
N CYS A 146 -6.76 -7.78 1.85
CA CYS A 146 -6.75 -7.75 3.31
C CYS A 146 -8.13 -8.09 3.88
N ARG A 147 -9.22 -7.64 3.23
CA ARG A 147 -10.59 -8.03 3.57
C ARG A 147 -10.80 -9.54 3.41
N THR A 148 -10.33 -10.11 2.30
CA THR A 148 -10.42 -11.55 2.00
C THR A 148 -9.64 -12.40 3.02
N LEU A 149 -8.47 -11.93 3.44
CA LEU A 149 -7.64 -12.55 4.48
C LEU A 149 -8.19 -12.34 5.90
N GLY A 150 -9.24 -11.52 6.04
CA GLY A 150 -9.86 -11.16 7.32
C GLY A 150 -8.96 -10.34 8.23
N ILE A 151 -8.03 -9.57 7.65
CA ILE A 151 -7.28 -8.53 8.35
C ILE A 151 -8.22 -7.36 8.58
N SER A 152 -8.26 -6.83 9.80
CA SER A 152 -9.08 -5.68 10.15
C SER A 152 -8.76 -4.46 9.30
N LEU A 153 -9.72 -3.54 9.17
CA LEU A 153 -9.52 -2.28 8.47
C LEU A 153 -8.35 -1.49 9.07
N GLU A 154 -8.26 -1.49 10.41
CA GLU A 154 -7.22 -0.78 11.16
C GLU A 154 -5.82 -1.27 10.76
N ARG A 155 -5.59 -2.59 10.83
CA ARG A 155 -4.30 -3.19 10.43
C ARG A 155 -4.05 -3.03 8.93
N THR A 156 -5.09 -3.13 8.10
CA THR A 156 -4.99 -2.92 6.64
C THR A 156 -4.43 -1.55 6.31
N CYS A 157 -4.96 -0.49 6.95
CA CYS A 157 -4.53 0.89 6.74
C CYS A 157 -3.12 1.14 7.28
N TYR A 158 -2.84 0.65 8.49
CA TYR A 158 -1.52 0.79 9.11
C TYR A 158 -0.43 0.11 8.29
N LEU A 159 -0.63 -1.14 7.89
CA LEU A 159 0.33 -1.90 7.07
C LEU A 159 0.58 -1.25 5.71
N TYR A 160 -0.45 -0.65 5.11
CA TYR A 160 -0.31 0.06 3.84
C TYR A 160 0.69 1.23 3.95
N LEU A 161 0.54 2.08 4.97
CA LEU A 161 1.49 3.18 5.21
C LEU A 161 2.84 2.68 5.69
N LEU A 162 2.89 1.67 6.56
CA LEU A 162 4.16 1.12 7.05
C LEU A 162 5.01 0.59 5.89
N ASN A 163 4.41 -0.13 4.95
CA ASN A 163 5.10 -0.64 3.78
C ASN A 163 5.61 0.47 2.86
N HIS A 164 4.89 1.60 2.78
CA HIS A 164 5.38 2.80 2.09
C HIS A 164 6.57 3.42 2.82
N ALA A 165 6.47 3.64 4.13
CA ALA A 165 7.56 4.17 4.95
C ALA A 165 8.83 3.31 4.80
N LYS A 166 8.69 1.99 4.90
CA LYS A 166 9.78 1.02 4.67
C LYS A 166 10.39 1.16 3.27
N SER A 167 9.57 1.35 2.24
CA SER A 167 10.05 1.50 0.86
C SER A 167 10.84 2.81 0.67
N ILE A 168 10.36 3.93 1.22
CA ILE A 168 11.09 5.21 1.18
C ILE A 168 12.39 5.12 1.97
N CYS A 169 12.37 4.54 3.18
CA CYS A 169 13.58 4.38 3.99
C CYS A 169 14.61 3.50 3.25
N SER A 170 14.17 2.42 2.59
CA SER A 170 15.03 1.56 1.77
C SER A 170 15.63 2.32 0.58
N ALA A 171 14.83 3.15 -0.09
CA ALA A 171 15.33 4.02 -1.15
C ALA A 171 16.36 5.03 -0.62
N ALA A 172 16.13 5.63 0.55
CA ALA A 172 17.07 6.57 1.17
C ALA A 172 18.41 5.92 1.53
N VAL A 173 18.40 4.64 1.94
CA VAL A 173 19.63 3.85 2.14
C VAL A 173 20.36 3.62 0.81
N ARG A 174 19.64 3.26 -0.26
CA ARG A 174 20.25 3.10 -1.60
C ARG A 174 20.81 4.40 -2.17
N LEU A 175 20.30 5.54 -1.73
CA LEU A 175 20.75 6.88 -2.12
C LEU A 175 21.82 7.47 -1.19
N ASP A 176 22.31 6.68 -0.23
CA ASP A 176 23.36 7.08 0.72
C ASP A 176 22.99 8.29 1.59
N VAL A 177 21.69 8.49 1.85
CA VAL A 177 21.18 9.55 2.73
C VAL A 177 20.83 9.03 4.12
N LEU A 178 20.54 7.73 4.23
CA LEU A 178 20.39 7.01 5.49
C LEU A 178 21.35 5.82 5.55
N SER A 179 21.83 5.54 6.76
CA SER A 179 22.42 4.24 7.10
C SER A 179 21.34 3.20 7.42
N SER A 180 21.71 1.91 7.40
CA SER A 180 20.83 0.82 7.82
C SER A 180 20.38 0.93 9.28
N PHE A 181 21.18 1.56 10.16
CA PHE A 181 20.75 1.84 11.54
C PHE A 181 19.70 2.94 11.58
N GLN A 182 19.90 4.03 10.82
CA GLN A 182 18.92 5.11 10.73
C GLN A 182 17.60 4.66 10.09
N TYR A 183 17.62 3.69 9.18
CA TYR A 183 16.40 3.02 8.70
C TYR A 183 15.59 2.47 9.88
N VAL A 184 16.22 1.70 10.77
CA VAL A 184 15.55 1.13 11.94
C VAL A 184 15.12 2.22 12.91
N SER A 185 16.00 3.19 13.20
CA SER A 185 15.69 4.32 14.08
C SER A 185 14.49 5.11 13.57
N THR A 186 14.35 5.30 12.26
CA THR A 186 13.22 6.00 11.64
C THR A 186 11.91 5.25 11.89
N LEU A 187 11.89 3.92 11.72
CA LEU A 187 10.68 3.13 11.90
C LEU A 187 10.26 2.97 13.36
N VAL A 188 11.21 3.01 14.30
CA VAL A 188 10.95 2.96 15.74
C VAL A 188 10.61 4.35 16.32
N HIS A 189 10.82 5.42 15.55
CA HIS A 189 10.62 6.77 16.04
C HIS A 189 9.14 7.07 16.36
N PRO A 190 8.80 7.62 17.54
CA PRO A 190 7.40 7.86 17.93
C PRO A 190 6.62 8.77 16.98
N GLN A 191 7.28 9.74 16.33
CA GLN A 191 6.62 10.58 15.33
C GLN A 191 6.23 9.79 14.08
N THR A 192 7.07 8.84 13.65
CA THR A 192 6.74 7.96 12.53
C THR A 192 5.54 7.09 12.90
N GLU A 193 5.55 6.49 14.09
CA GLU A 193 4.43 5.69 14.58
C GLU A 193 3.12 6.51 14.63
N THR A 194 3.18 7.75 15.13
CA THR A 194 2.03 8.67 15.17
C THR A 194 1.48 8.93 13.76
N LEU A 195 2.34 9.24 12.78
CA LEU A 195 1.92 9.44 11.38
C LEU A 195 1.30 8.18 10.77
N LEU A 196 1.79 6.99 11.12
CA LEU A 196 1.19 5.74 10.65
C LEU A 196 -0.20 5.50 11.25
N GLN A 197 -0.40 5.88 12.52
CA GLN A 197 -1.69 5.78 13.21
C GLN A 197 -2.74 6.77 12.65
N GLU A 198 -2.33 7.89 12.04
CA GLU A 198 -3.25 8.83 11.37
C GLU A 198 -4.06 8.19 10.24
N SER A 199 -3.60 7.06 9.68
CA SER A 199 -4.34 6.26 8.68
C SER A 199 -5.77 5.91 9.09
N LEU A 200 -6.00 5.80 10.40
CA LEU A 200 -7.29 5.46 10.97
C LEU A 200 -8.28 6.62 10.92
N ASN A 201 -7.79 7.85 10.98
CA ASN A 201 -8.60 9.05 11.15
C ASN A 201 -9.18 9.59 9.83
N ILE A 202 -8.68 9.15 8.68
CA ILE A 202 -9.24 9.56 7.39
C ILE A 202 -10.61 8.96 7.19
N GLN A 203 -11.61 9.81 7.00
CA GLN A 203 -12.93 9.38 6.58
C GLN A 203 -12.92 9.01 5.09
N PRO A 204 -13.56 7.89 4.72
CA PRO A 204 -13.79 7.57 3.33
C PRO A 204 -14.88 8.50 2.79
N ASN A 205 -14.51 9.69 2.33
CA ASN A 205 -15.40 10.58 1.60
C ASN A 205 -14.95 10.61 0.14
N LEU A 206 -15.19 9.50 -0.58
CA LEU A 206 -14.98 9.46 -2.02
C LEU A 206 -16.10 10.19 -2.80
N GLY A 207 -17.20 10.58 -2.13
CA GLY A 207 -18.31 11.29 -2.78
C GLY A 207 -19.04 10.47 -3.85
N ILE A 208 -18.83 9.16 -3.87
CA ILE A 208 -19.46 8.22 -4.80
C ILE A 208 -20.71 7.68 -4.09
N HIS A 209 -21.85 8.34 -4.31
CA HIS A 209 -23.18 7.87 -3.87
C HIS A 209 -23.88 7.09 -4.98
#